data_AF-A0A8J8KKT9-F1
#
_entry.id   AF-A0A8J8KKT9-F1
#
_cell.length_a   1.000
_cell.length_b   1.000
_cell.length_c   1.000
_cell.angle_alpha   90.00
_cell.angle_beta   90.00
_cell.angle_gamma   90.00
#
_symmetry.space_group_name_H-M   'P 1'
#
loop_
_entity.id
_entity.type
_entity.pdbx_description
1 polymer ?
#
loop_
_entity_poly.entity_id
_entity_poly.type
_entity_poly.pdbx_seq_one_letter_code
_entity_poly.pdbx_strand_id
1 'polypeptide(L)'
;MVRPEPDGPTTTKPAQISTMDVWDLHARPDQLDSGATQWRAVTTAVKTAADDVDRAAKALVNGVWEGPAADSFDNHRKKLIADLDAAEEASTAAAAALDKAAGALRSSQSHLTEEWGKVVSVQFTYDGTYHLTFSPEDDAEAKVVHDSMTRCAQIRGDLDDVLQDCVSDFSKARAKFKQVAATWLNVADGSTDPFTMPPEVNETGVIYDGNKVIVNTGTGDDDVQISVDPKTGQQIVTINGQKYYFPAGADIVVRGGDGNDTISVAKGTNVHVTLLGGEGDDIISGGDGDETILGLDGRDRITAGAGNDRVSAGADRDYVDGGYGDNILSGGLGDDTVYGLDGRDQISGGEGQDYLEGGKGDDSIYGGAGNDIISGGRGNDTLRAGGGDDVVYAGRDNDTTYGGTGQDKVFGEKNDTSVGAEQNVTVEIKDFQTFINVEGSPEFKARIEADLDMLASSPRGQQMLTELQAGHDKTEGGWWLWHHDGDSLTIKEYNNPADPNNSTASHSGGDNTINLNVHLDELTMGNGQTVQGPPVAVLYHEMAHVYDYMNDSLAPGDYSGPDNPGVPNREREAAGLPIDEDGDPNTPTNIYSKHRFELTENGLREEMGAPHRDAY
;
A
#
# COMPACT_ATOMS: atom_id res chain seq x y z
N MET A 1 96.62 -32.33 -15.52
CA MET A 1 95.89 -31.12 -15.10
C MET A 1 94.62 -31.03 -15.92
N VAL A 2 93.49 -31.44 -15.34
CA VAL A 2 92.17 -30.87 -15.61
C VAL A 2 91.48 -30.92 -14.26
N ARG A 3 91.14 -29.75 -13.71
CA ARG A 3 90.42 -29.64 -12.42
C ARG A 3 88.96 -30.05 -12.66
N PRO A 4 88.29 -30.73 -11.72
CA PRO A 4 86.85 -30.78 -11.72
C PRO A 4 86.32 -29.37 -11.37
N GLU A 5 85.39 -28.87 -12.18
CA GLU A 5 84.56 -27.72 -11.81
C GLU A 5 83.70 -28.08 -10.61
N PRO A 6 83.42 -27.14 -9.69
CA PRO A 6 82.51 -27.40 -8.60
C PRO A 6 81.08 -27.45 -9.16
N ASP A 7 80.36 -28.54 -8.88
CA ASP A 7 78.90 -28.57 -9.01
C ASP A 7 78.33 -27.40 -8.18
N GLY A 8 77.78 -26.40 -8.89
CA GLY A 8 76.95 -25.40 -8.27
C GLY A 8 75.71 -26.08 -7.67
N PRO A 9 75.14 -25.55 -6.57
CA PRO A 9 73.94 -26.13 -5.99
C PRO A 9 72.80 -26.05 -7.02
N THR A 10 72.32 -27.20 -7.50
CA THR A 10 71.05 -27.30 -8.20
C THR A 10 69.94 -27.13 -7.18
N THR A 11 69.54 -25.88 -6.90
CA THR A 11 68.28 -25.62 -6.22
C THR A 11 67.16 -25.94 -7.22
N THR A 12 66.51 -27.10 -7.04
CA THR A 12 65.25 -27.37 -7.72
C THR A 12 64.26 -26.29 -7.28
N LYS A 13 63.73 -25.53 -8.24
CA LYS A 13 62.71 -24.52 -7.96
C LYS A 13 61.55 -25.15 -7.17
N PRO A 14 61.02 -24.49 -6.13
CA PRO A 14 59.85 -24.98 -5.41
C PRO A 14 58.65 -25.15 -6.35
N ALA A 15 57.70 -25.99 -5.94
CA ALA A 15 56.46 -26.19 -6.69
C ALA A 15 55.64 -24.89 -6.76
N GLN A 16 54.90 -24.73 -7.86
CA GLN A 16 53.93 -23.63 -7.98
C GLN A 16 52.84 -23.76 -6.92
N ILE A 17 52.38 -22.62 -6.40
CA ILE A 17 51.34 -22.52 -5.37
C ILE A 17 50.11 -21.86 -6.00
N SER A 18 49.06 -22.65 -6.26
CA SER A 18 47.79 -22.14 -6.80
C SER A 18 46.78 -21.91 -5.68
N THR A 19 46.16 -20.74 -5.66
CA THR A 19 45.24 -20.28 -4.61
C THR A 19 44.02 -19.60 -5.24
N MET A 20 42.92 -19.51 -4.51
CA MET A 20 41.86 -18.54 -4.82
C MET A 20 42.32 -17.12 -4.44
N ASP A 21 41.68 -16.10 -5.00
CA ASP A 21 41.86 -14.72 -4.59
C ASP A 21 41.24 -14.54 -3.19
N VAL A 22 42.13 -14.38 -2.21
CA VAL A 22 41.80 -14.20 -0.80
C VAL A 22 42.12 -12.80 -0.33
N TRP A 23 42.67 -11.95 -1.19
CA TRP A 23 43.27 -10.66 -0.86
C TRP A 23 42.28 -9.50 -0.94
N ASP A 24 41.24 -9.66 -1.76
CA ASP A 24 40.15 -8.71 -1.88
C ASP A 24 38.85 -9.33 -1.31
N LEU A 25 38.16 -8.57 -0.47
CA LEU A 25 36.85 -8.93 0.04
C LEU A 25 35.75 -8.60 -0.99
N HIS A 26 36.01 -7.69 -1.92
CA HIS A 26 35.02 -7.10 -2.83
C HIS A 26 33.78 -6.53 -2.09
N ALA A 27 33.99 -6.07 -0.86
CA ALA A 27 32.93 -5.60 0.02
C ALA A 27 32.62 -4.12 -0.20
N ARG A 28 31.40 -3.71 0.15
CA ARG A 28 30.89 -2.33 0.07
C ARG A 28 30.58 -1.76 1.46
N PRO A 29 31.60 -1.50 2.30
CA PRO A 29 31.38 -0.94 3.63
C PRO A 29 30.70 0.43 3.59
N ASP A 30 30.83 1.17 2.49
CA ASP A 30 30.13 2.43 2.23
C ASP A 30 28.60 2.30 2.28
N GLN A 31 28.06 1.18 1.79
CA GLN A 31 26.61 0.91 1.86
C GLN A 31 26.16 0.63 3.29
N LEU A 32 27.00 -0.04 4.09
CA LEU A 32 26.72 -0.28 5.50
C LEU A 32 26.78 1.02 6.32
N ASP A 33 27.72 1.93 6.04
CA ASP A 33 27.73 3.24 6.71
C ASP A 33 26.49 4.08 6.35
N SER A 34 26.05 4.01 5.08
CA SER A 34 24.82 4.66 4.65
C SER A 34 23.62 4.10 5.41
N GLY A 35 23.50 2.77 5.50
CA GLY A 35 22.48 2.12 6.31
C GLY A 35 22.55 2.53 7.79
N ALA A 36 23.74 2.56 8.39
CA ALA A 36 23.93 3.00 9.77
C ALA A 36 23.51 4.47 9.95
N THR A 37 23.72 5.32 8.95
CA THR A 37 23.28 6.73 8.97
C THR A 37 21.76 6.82 8.96
N GLN A 38 21.08 6.02 8.13
CA GLN A 38 19.61 5.96 8.10
C GLN A 38 19.04 5.46 9.43
N TRP A 39 19.62 4.43 10.04
CA TRP A 39 19.18 3.95 11.36
C TRP A 39 19.36 4.99 12.47
N ARG A 40 20.40 5.83 12.41
CA ARG A 40 20.53 6.96 13.35
C ARG A 40 19.49 8.06 13.11
N ALA A 41 19.07 8.27 11.86
CA ALA A 41 17.96 9.17 11.55
C ALA A 41 16.66 8.64 12.18
N VAL A 42 16.40 7.33 12.08
CA VAL A 42 15.28 6.66 12.78
C VAL A 42 15.39 6.85 14.29
N THR A 43 16.55 6.59 14.91
CA THR A 43 16.77 6.85 16.35
C THR A 43 16.37 8.27 16.73
N THR A 44 16.81 9.26 15.94
CA THR A 44 16.52 10.67 16.21
C THR A 44 15.03 10.98 16.08
N ALA A 45 14.38 10.45 15.05
CA ALA A 45 12.96 10.62 14.80
C ALA A 45 12.12 10.00 15.93
N VAL A 46 12.40 8.74 16.29
CA VAL A 46 11.71 8.02 17.39
C VAL A 46 11.86 8.77 18.72
N LYS A 47 13.07 9.22 19.05
CA LYS A 47 13.32 10.02 20.26
C LYS A 47 12.52 11.31 20.26
N THR A 48 12.51 12.02 19.14
CA THR A 48 11.81 13.30 19.01
C THR A 48 10.30 13.08 19.15
N ALA A 49 9.76 12.03 18.53
CA ALA A 49 8.36 11.64 18.70
C ALA A 49 8.04 11.32 20.16
N ALA A 50 8.89 10.55 20.85
CA ALA A 50 8.72 10.25 22.28
C ALA A 50 8.71 11.52 23.13
N ASP A 51 9.69 12.41 22.95
CA ASP A 51 9.79 13.67 23.67
C ASP A 51 8.58 14.58 23.41
N ASP A 52 8.10 14.65 22.17
CA ASP A 52 6.97 15.49 21.80
C ASP A 52 5.64 14.94 22.34
N VAL A 53 5.42 13.63 22.24
CA VAL A 53 4.27 12.96 22.85
C VAL A 53 4.29 13.14 24.37
N ASP A 54 5.41 12.86 25.03
CA ASP A 54 5.55 12.97 26.49
C ASP A 54 5.25 14.41 26.96
N ARG A 55 5.78 15.41 26.24
CA ARG A 55 5.58 16.83 26.54
C ARG A 55 4.13 17.26 26.36
N ALA A 56 3.53 16.94 25.21
CA ALA A 56 2.13 17.30 24.91
C ALA A 56 1.18 16.62 25.89
N ALA A 57 1.38 15.32 26.12
CA ALA A 57 0.57 14.52 27.02
C ALA A 57 0.72 14.98 28.49
N LYS A 58 1.92 15.35 28.95
CA LYS A 58 2.14 15.94 30.28
C LYS A 58 1.43 17.28 30.46
N ALA A 59 1.29 18.09 29.41
CA ALA A 59 0.56 19.34 29.49
C ALA A 59 -0.94 19.11 29.76
N LEU A 60 -1.49 18.00 29.26
CA LEU A 60 -2.86 17.55 29.52
C LEU A 60 -3.04 17.01 30.94
N VAL A 61 -2.24 16.00 31.35
CA VAL A 61 -2.46 15.28 32.63
C VAL A 61 -1.97 16.03 33.87
N ASN A 62 -0.97 16.91 33.75
CA ASN A 62 -0.53 17.71 34.91
C ASN A 62 -1.38 18.98 35.11
N GLY A 63 -2.49 19.09 34.36
CA GLY A 63 -3.49 20.17 34.48
C GLY A 63 -4.55 19.87 35.55
N VAL A 64 -5.81 20.16 35.22
CA VAL A 64 -6.99 19.97 36.10
C VAL A 64 -7.75 18.66 35.76
N TRP A 65 -7.24 17.87 34.82
CA TRP A 65 -7.88 16.62 34.39
C TRP A 65 -7.57 15.50 35.39
N GLU A 66 -8.61 15.02 36.07
CA GLU A 66 -8.52 13.97 37.08
C GLU A 66 -9.59 12.90 36.83
N GLY A 67 -9.38 11.69 37.36
CA GLY A 67 -10.33 10.57 37.31
C GLY A 67 -9.87 9.41 36.42
N PRO A 68 -10.71 8.37 36.26
CA PRO A 68 -10.32 7.12 35.60
C PRO A 68 -9.80 7.30 34.17
N ALA A 69 -10.38 8.22 33.40
CA ALA A 69 -9.93 8.55 32.05
C ALA A 69 -8.54 9.20 32.04
N ALA A 70 -8.27 10.13 32.97
CA ALA A 70 -6.95 10.76 33.11
C ALA A 70 -5.88 9.74 33.55
N ASP A 71 -6.22 8.86 34.50
CA ASP A 71 -5.35 7.78 34.96
C ASP A 71 -5.06 6.78 33.82
N SER A 72 -6.08 6.40 33.05
CA SER A 72 -5.95 5.56 31.86
C SER A 72 -5.03 6.21 30.84
N PHE A 73 -5.20 7.50 30.53
CA PHE A 73 -4.34 8.25 29.62
C PHE A 73 -2.89 8.29 30.09
N ASP A 74 -2.65 8.61 31.36
CA ASP A 74 -1.30 8.70 31.88
C ASP A 74 -0.59 7.33 31.87
N ASN A 75 -1.34 6.24 32.09
CA ASN A 75 -0.82 4.87 31.97
C ASN A 75 -0.46 4.52 30.51
N HIS A 76 -1.36 4.80 29.56
CA HIS A 76 -1.13 4.61 28.13
C HIS A 76 0.08 5.40 27.64
N ARG A 77 0.16 6.68 28.01
CA ARG A 77 1.29 7.56 27.74
C ARG A 77 2.59 6.95 28.23
N LYS A 78 2.66 6.49 29.48
CA LYS A 78 3.89 5.87 30.03
C LYS A 78 4.29 4.60 29.28
N LYS A 79 3.31 3.78 28.88
CA LYS A 79 3.53 2.57 28.08
C LYS A 79 4.09 2.94 26.69
N LEU A 80 3.49 3.92 26.02
CA LEU A 80 3.94 4.40 24.70
C LEU A 80 5.36 4.95 24.75
N ILE A 81 5.66 5.80 25.72
CA ILE A 81 7.02 6.33 25.88
C ILE A 81 8.03 5.21 26.16
N ALA A 82 7.69 4.23 27.00
CA ALA A 82 8.59 3.09 27.25
C ALA A 82 8.84 2.24 25.99
N ASP A 83 7.83 2.09 25.12
CA ASP A 83 7.98 1.35 23.86
C ASP A 83 8.72 2.14 22.79
N LEU A 84 8.55 3.47 22.73
CA LEU A 84 9.34 4.35 21.88
C LEU A 84 10.81 4.41 22.34
N ASP A 85 11.07 4.45 23.66
CA ASP A 85 12.43 4.32 24.21
C ASP A 85 13.05 2.98 23.79
N ALA A 86 12.29 1.89 23.83
CA ALA A 86 12.74 0.59 23.38
C ALA A 86 13.02 0.54 21.86
N ALA A 87 12.24 1.26 21.04
CA ALA A 87 12.49 1.43 19.63
C ALA A 87 13.75 2.28 19.37
N GLU A 88 13.99 3.33 20.16
CA GLU A 88 15.22 4.15 20.13
C GLU A 88 16.46 3.27 20.44
N GLU A 89 16.38 2.42 21.46
CA GLU A 89 17.43 1.46 21.80
C GLU A 89 17.69 0.48 20.65
N ALA A 90 16.63 -0.04 20.03
CA ALA A 90 16.71 -1.00 18.94
C ALA A 90 17.33 -0.38 17.67
N SER A 91 16.90 0.83 17.25
CA SER A 91 17.49 1.52 16.09
C SER A 91 18.95 1.90 16.34
N THR A 92 19.29 2.28 17.57
CA THR A 92 20.68 2.56 17.97
C THR A 92 21.55 1.31 17.87
N ALA A 93 21.05 0.17 18.34
CA ALA A 93 21.75 -1.10 18.23
C ALA A 93 21.92 -1.54 16.76
N ALA A 94 20.91 -1.34 15.91
CA ALA A 94 20.99 -1.63 14.48
C ALA A 94 22.07 -0.77 13.79
N ALA A 95 22.11 0.53 14.05
CA ALA A 95 23.16 1.42 13.53
C ALA A 95 24.56 0.97 13.98
N ALA A 96 24.73 0.64 15.28
CA ALA A 96 26.00 0.20 15.84
C ALA A 96 26.48 -1.14 15.24
N ALA A 97 25.57 -2.08 14.98
CA ALA A 97 25.89 -3.35 14.33
C ALA A 97 26.41 -3.14 12.90
N LEU A 98 25.79 -2.22 12.15
CA LEU A 98 26.22 -1.85 10.80
C LEU A 98 27.57 -1.14 10.79
N ASP A 99 27.81 -0.20 11.73
CA ASP A 99 29.12 0.44 11.90
C ASP A 99 30.21 -0.59 12.21
N LYS A 100 29.93 -1.52 13.13
CA LYS A 100 30.85 -2.59 13.52
C LYS A 100 31.20 -3.47 12.31
N ALA A 101 30.21 -3.84 11.50
CA ALA A 101 30.41 -4.62 10.28
C ALA A 101 31.24 -3.84 9.24
N ALA A 102 30.90 -2.58 8.98
CA ALA A 102 31.65 -1.72 8.06
C ALA A 102 33.10 -1.54 8.49
N GLY A 103 33.34 -1.31 9.78
CA GLY A 103 34.67 -1.20 10.38
C GLY A 103 35.48 -2.50 10.27
N ALA A 104 34.84 -3.65 10.53
CA ALA A 104 35.47 -4.97 10.42
C ALA A 104 35.89 -5.29 8.99
N LEU A 105 35.04 -4.98 8.01
CA LEU A 105 35.35 -5.15 6.58
C LEU A 105 36.54 -4.29 6.16
N ARG A 106 36.57 -3.01 6.53
CA ARG A 106 37.69 -2.12 6.23
C ARG A 106 39.00 -2.59 6.86
N SER A 107 38.96 -2.95 8.15
CA SER A 107 40.14 -3.42 8.87
C SER A 107 40.68 -4.71 8.27
N SER A 108 39.79 -5.64 7.94
CA SER A 108 40.17 -6.92 7.33
C SER A 108 40.73 -6.70 5.93
N GLN A 109 40.11 -5.85 5.11
CA GLN A 109 40.64 -5.48 3.80
C GLN A 109 42.03 -4.84 3.89
N SER A 110 42.27 -3.97 4.87
CA SER A 110 43.58 -3.38 5.12
C SER A 110 44.63 -4.45 5.42
N HIS A 111 44.33 -5.38 6.33
CA HIS A 111 45.24 -6.48 6.66
C HIS A 111 45.49 -7.42 5.48
N LEU A 112 44.47 -7.72 4.66
CA LEU A 112 44.64 -8.51 3.44
C LEU A 112 45.54 -7.80 2.42
N THR A 113 45.42 -6.48 2.30
CA THR A 113 46.27 -5.65 1.45
C THR A 113 47.73 -5.65 1.93
N GLU A 114 47.95 -5.63 3.25
CA GLU A 114 49.29 -5.77 3.84
C GLU A 114 49.91 -7.14 3.54
N GLU A 115 49.14 -8.22 3.64
CA GLU A 115 49.61 -9.56 3.29
C GLU A 115 49.90 -9.69 1.79
N TRP A 116 49.08 -9.09 0.92
CA TRP A 116 49.35 -9.01 -0.52
C TRP A 116 50.68 -8.32 -0.81
N GLY A 117 50.96 -7.22 -0.10
CA GLY A 117 52.21 -6.48 -0.22
C GLY A 117 53.47 -7.31 0.09
N LYS A 118 53.35 -8.40 0.87
CA LYS A 118 54.47 -9.32 1.15
C LYS A 118 54.75 -10.29 0.02
N VAL A 119 53.74 -10.64 -0.76
CA VAL A 119 53.84 -11.66 -1.82
C VAL A 119 53.90 -11.06 -3.23
N VAL A 120 53.60 -9.77 -3.40
CA VAL A 120 53.51 -9.11 -4.73
C VAL A 120 54.81 -9.16 -5.53
N SER A 121 55.97 -9.34 -4.88
CA SER A 121 57.26 -9.51 -5.54
C SER A 121 57.52 -10.93 -6.05
N VAL A 122 56.77 -11.93 -5.56
CA VAL A 122 56.89 -13.33 -6.02
C VAL A 122 56.22 -13.43 -7.38
N GLN A 123 56.85 -14.08 -8.35
CA GLN A 123 56.27 -14.22 -9.69
C GLN A 123 54.91 -14.93 -9.61
N PHE A 124 53.85 -14.35 -10.19
CA PHE A 124 52.51 -14.96 -10.20
C PHE A 124 51.82 -14.81 -11.56
N THR A 125 50.83 -15.67 -11.80
CA THR A 125 49.88 -15.58 -12.92
C THR A 125 48.45 -15.55 -12.42
N TYR A 126 47.60 -14.72 -13.03
CA TYR A 126 46.17 -14.63 -12.73
C TYR A 126 45.37 -15.17 -13.93
N ASP A 127 44.45 -16.11 -13.67
CA ASP A 127 43.71 -16.80 -14.74
C ASP A 127 42.38 -16.12 -15.13
N GLY A 128 42.04 -15.01 -14.47
CA GLY A 128 40.80 -14.27 -14.73
C GLY A 128 39.57 -14.79 -13.98
N THR A 129 39.68 -15.93 -13.28
CA THR A 129 38.58 -16.58 -12.55
C THR A 129 38.90 -16.70 -11.07
N TYR A 130 39.41 -15.62 -10.47
CA TYR A 130 39.79 -15.56 -9.06
C TYR A 130 40.86 -16.59 -8.65
N HIS A 131 41.70 -17.09 -9.55
CA HIS A 131 42.83 -17.94 -9.17
C HIS A 131 44.18 -17.30 -9.47
N LEU A 132 45.06 -17.37 -8.46
CA LEU A 132 46.44 -16.90 -8.50
C LEU A 132 47.36 -18.11 -8.43
N THR A 133 48.32 -18.20 -9.33
CA THR A 133 49.39 -19.22 -9.26
C THR A 133 50.73 -18.54 -9.07
N PHE A 134 51.29 -18.67 -7.88
CA PHE A 134 52.64 -18.20 -7.53
C PHE A 134 53.70 -19.20 -8.00
N SER A 135 54.81 -18.68 -8.48
CA SER A 135 55.98 -19.40 -9.00
C SER A 135 57.25 -18.96 -8.25
N PRO A 136 57.39 -19.31 -6.96
CA PRO A 136 58.53 -18.91 -6.14
C PRO A 136 59.86 -19.43 -6.69
N GLU A 137 60.91 -18.64 -6.56
CA GLU A 137 62.26 -18.98 -7.03
C GLU A 137 63.02 -19.87 -6.02
N ASP A 138 62.73 -19.74 -4.73
CA ASP A 138 63.36 -20.48 -3.63
C ASP A 138 62.41 -20.78 -2.46
N ASP A 139 62.88 -21.58 -1.50
CA ASP A 139 62.10 -22.00 -0.33
C ASP A 139 61.69 -20.82 0.57
N ALA A 140 62.42 -19.70 0.54
CA ALA A 140 62.09 -18.52 1.34
C ALA A 140 60.87 -17.81 0.74
N GLU A 141 60.82 -17.62 -0.58
CA GLU A 141 59.64 -17.09 -1.27
C GLU A 141 58.43 -18.00 -1.12
N ALA A 142 58.62 -19.33 -1.26
CA ALA A 142 57.55 -20.30 -1.05
C ALA A 142 56.98 -20.22 0.37
N LYS A 143 57.85 -20.03 1.38
CA LYS A 143 57.42 -19.84 2.78
C LYS A 143 56.63 -18.56 2.96
N VAL A 144 57.05 -17.44 2.36
CA VAL A 144 56.32 -16.15 2.46
C VAL A 144 54.91 -16.28 1.90
N VAL A 145 54.74 -16.92 0.74
CA VAL A 145 53.41 -17.17 0.15
C VAL A 145 52.55 -18.03 1.09
N HIS A 146 53.09 -19.12 1.65
CA HIS A 146 52.33 -20.02 2.53
C HIS A 146 51.93 -19.36 3.86
N ASP A 147 52.84 -18.61 4.48
CA ASP A 147 52.58 -17.87 5.71
C ASP A 147 51.50 -16.79 5.48
N SER A 148 51.59 -16.04 4.38
CA SER A 148 50.59 -15.03 4.04
C SER A 148 49.23 -15.64 3.70
N MET A 149 49.17 -16.79 3.00
CA MET A 149 47.92 -17.54 2.80
C MET A 149 47.27 -17.97 4.11
N THR A 150 48.07 -18.51 5.03
CA THR A 150 47.59 -18.90 6.37
C THR A 150 47.02 -17.69 7.12
N ARG A 151 47.71 -16.54 7.02
CA ARG A 151 47.27 -15.31 7.67
C ARG A 151 45.99 -14.74 7.04
N CYS A 152 45.85 -14.77 5.71
CA CYS A 152 44.62 -14.39 5.03
C CYS A 152 43.42 -15.24 5.47
N ALA A 153 43.60 -16.56 5.60
CA ALA A 153 42.56 -17.45 6.10
C ALA A 153 42.12 -17.07 7.54
N GLN A 154 43.09 -16.76 8.41
CA GLN A 154 42.77 -16.29 9.77
C GLN A 154 42.03 -14.95 9.77
N ILE A 155 42.48 -13.97 8.98
CA ILE A 155 41.81 -12.66 8.86
C ILE A 155 40.35 -12.82 8.44
N ARG A 156 40.08 -13.73 7.48
CA ARG A 156 38.71 -13.99 7.03
C ARG A 156 37.88 -14.75 8.07
N GLY A 157 38.46 -15.70 8.79
CA GLY A 157 37.78 -16.36 9.91
C GLY A 157 37.41 -15.39 11.03
N ASP A 158 38.35 -14.51 11.43
CA ASP A 158 38.09 -13.47 12.42
C ASP A 158 37.01 -12.49 11.94
N LEU A 159 36.98 -12.16 10.65
CA LEU A 159 35.95 -11.34 10.03
C LEU A 159 34.58 -12.02 10.09
N ASP A 160 34.50 -13.31 9.74
CA ASP A 160 33.26 -14.09 9.75
C ASP A 160 32.64 -14.12 11.16
N ASP A 161 33.45 -14.33 12.20
CA ASP A 161 33.01 -14.30 13.60
C ASP A 161 32.40 -12.93 13.96
N VAL A 162 33.06 -11.83 13.56
CA VAL A 162 32.58 -10.47 13.82
C VAL A 162 31.30 -10.16 13.07
N LEU A 163 31.17 -10.59 11.81
CA LEU A 163 29.97 -10.40 11.01
C LEU A 163 28.79 -11.22 11.57
N GLN A 164 29.05 -12.44 12.05
CA GLN A 164 28.03 -13.26 12.69
C GLN A 164 27.47 -12.62 13.96
N ASP A 165 28.33 -12.01 14.79
CA ASP A 165 27.90 -11.21 15.93
C ASP A 165 26.99 -10.05 15.49
N CYS A 166 27.38 -9.30 14.45
CA CYS A 166 26.58 -8.20 13.91
C CYS A 166 25.20 -8.66 13.44
N VAL A 167 25.10 -9.81 12.76
CA VAL A 167 23.83 -10.40 12.33
C VAL A 167 22.95 -10.76 13.54
N SER A 168 23.55 -11.32 14.59
CA SER A 168 22.84 -11.60 15.84
C SER A 168 22.29 -10.32 16.49
N ASP A 169 23.08 -9.24 16.52
CA ASP A 169 22.64 -7.97 17.11
C ASP A 169 21.52 -7.31 16.29
N PHE A 170 21.59 -7.37 14.96
CA PHE A 170 20.51 -6.90 14.09
C PHE A 170 19.22 -7.71 14.28
N SER A 171 19.34 -9.03 14.48
CA SER A 171 18.20 -9.92 14.74
C SER A 171 17.50 -9.57 16.06
N LYS A 172 18.26 -9.20 17.11
CA LYS A 172 17.70 -8.73 18.38
C LYS A 172 16.96 -7.39 18.22
N ALA A 173 17.55 -6.45 17.48
CA ALA A 173 16.89 -5.17 17.18
C ALA A 173 15.57 -5.38 16.44
N ARG A 174 15.57 -6.22 15.39
CA ARG A 174 14.34 -6.61 14.65
C ARG A 174 13.29 -7.22 15.57
N ALA A 175 13.67 -8.14 16.45
CA ALA A 175 12.72 -8.76 17.38
C ALA A 175 12.09 -7.74 18.33
N LYS A 176 12.85 -6.70 18.73
CA LYS A 176 12.32 -5.63 19.58
C LYS A 176 11.32 -4.74 18.85
N PHE A 177 11.58 -4.37 17.59
CA PHE A 177 10.60 -3.67 16.76
C PHE A 177 9.31 -4.47 16.60
N LYS A 178 9.41 -5.77 16.32
CA LYS A 178 8.24 -6.65 16.24
C LYS A 178 7.44 -6.68 17.54
N GLN A 179 8.11 -6.70 18.69
CA GLN A 179 7.45 -6.67 19.99
C GLN A 179 6.68 -5.36 20.22
N VAL A 180 7.31 -4.22 19.89
CA VAL A 180 6.67 -2.90 19.99
C VAL A 180 5.44 -2.85 19.09
N ALA A 181 5.58 -3.22 17.81
CA ALA A 181 4.47 -3.27 16.86
C ALA A 181 3.32 -4.14 17.36
N ALA A 182 3.60 -5.38 17.78
CA ALA A 182 2.57 -6.29 18.29
C ALA A 182 1.89 -5.78 19.58
N THR A 183 2.58 -5.01 20.42
CA THR A 183 1.97 -4.45 21.63
C THR A 183 0.95 -3.38 21.29
N TRP A 184 1.29 -2.50 20.34
CA TRP A 184 0.41 -1.40 19.92
C TRP A 184 -0.69 -1.86 18.98
N LEU A 185 -0.49 -2.99 18.29
CA LEU A 185 -1.53 -3.65 17.55
C LEU A 185 -2.74 -4.00 18.42
N ASN A 186 -2.52 -4.72 19.54
CA ASN A 186 -3.63 -5.09 20.43
C ASN A 186 -4.26 -3.90 21.19
N VAL A 187 -3.66 -2.71 21.07
CA VAL A 187 -4.22 -1.47 21.61
C VAL A 187 -5.04 -0.76 20.53
N ALA A 188 -4.56 -0.79 19.28
CA ALA A 188 -5.28 -0.28 18.12
C ALA A 188 -6.57 -1.07 17.85
N ASP A 189 -6.56 -2.39 18.06
CA ASP A 189 -7.73 -3.27 17.81
C ASP A 189 -8.78 -3.27 18.92
N GLY A 190 -8.63 -2.41 19.92
CA GLY A 190 -9.52 -2.34 21.09
C GLY A 190 -9.56 -3.62 21.94
N SER A 191 -8.80 -4.67 21.59
CA SER A 191 -8.89 -6.00 22.19
C SER A 191 -8.18 -6.08 23.54
N THR A 192 -7.20 -5.19 23.80
CA THR A 192 -6.55 -5.06 25.10
C THR A 192 -6.25 -3.61 25.48
N ASP A 193 -6.57 -3.26 26.74
CA ASP A 193 -6.22 -1.95 27.32
C ASP A 193 -6.80 -0.79 26.48
N PRO A 194 -8.11 -0.76 26.16
CA PRO A 194 -8.67 0.41 25.49
C PRO A 194 -8.53 1.62 26.42
N PHE A 195 -8.35 2.78 25.81
CA PHE A 195 -8.41 4.02 26.54
C PHE A 195 -9.76 4.12 27.26
N THR A 196 -9.75 4.29 28.59
CA THR A 196 -11.01 4.50 29.32
C THR A 196 -11.57 5.88 28.96
N MET A 197 -12.55 5.90 28.07
CA MET A 197 -13.32 7.10 27.77
C MET A 197 -14.32 7.38 28.89
N PRO A 198 -14.63 8.65 29.20
CA PRO A 198 -15.81 8.98 29.99
C PRO A 198 -17.05 8.35 29.33
N PRO A 199 -18.04 7.87 30.11
CA PRO A 199 -19.28 7.40 29.52
C PRO A 199 -19.93 8.53 28.73
N GLU A 200 -20.47 8.19 27.55
CA GLU A 200 -21.16 9.17 26.73
C GLU A 200 -22.41 9.70 27.43
N VAL A 201 -22.75 10.93 27.08
CA VAL A 201 -23.92 11.63 27.62
C VAL A 201 -25.03 11.60 26.58
N ASN A 202 -26.25 11.28 27.01
CA ASN A 202 -27.42 11.18 26.12
C ASN A 202 -27.91 12.54 25.57
N GLU A 203 -27.15 13.63 25.73
CA GLU A 203 -27.52 14.98 25.29
C GLU A 203 -26.33 15.66 24.61
N THR A 204 -26.62 16.46 23.59
CA THR A 204 -25.61 17.26 22.91
C THR A 204 -24.92 18.22 23.87
N GLY A 205 -23.59 18.11 23.97
CA GLY A 205 -22.73 18.95 24.80
C GLY A 205 -21.84 19.86 23.98
N VAL A 206 -21.64 21.10 24.45
CA VAL A 206 -20.67 22.04 23.87
C VAL A 206 -19.72 22.53 24.95
N ILE A 207 -18.42 22.28 24.75
CA ILE A 207 -17.35 22.65 25.67
C ILE A 207 -16.45 23.67 24.98
N TYR A 208 -16.11 24.74 25.70
CA TYR A 208 -15.17 25.77 25.24
C TYR A 208 -13.85 25.65 25.98
N ASP A 209 -12.76 25.53 25.24
CA ASP A 209 -11.39 25.65 25.75
C ASP A 209 -10.59 26.67 24.92
N GLY A 210 -10.58 27.91 25.37
CA GLY A 210 -9.97 29.02 24.61
C GLY A 210 -10.65 29.24 23.27
N ASN A 211 -9.93 29.00 22.17
CA ASN A 211 -10.46 29.07 20.79
C ASN A 211 -11.01 27.71 20.30
N LYS A 212 -10.74 26.63 21.03
CA LYS A 212 -11.23 25.29 20.70
C LYS A 212 -12.66 25.13 21.23
N VAL A 213 -13.51 24.56 20.38
CA VAL A 213 -14.90 24.21 20.69
C VAL A 213 -15.05 22.73 20.44
N ILE A 214 -15.43 21.98 21.48
CA ILE A 214 -15.71 20.56 21.38
C ILE A 214 -17.23 20.40 21.41
N VAL A 215 -17.78 19.78 20.37
CA VAL A 215 -19.19 19.49 20.19
C VAL A 215 -19.35 17.98 20.27
N ASN A 216 -20.05 17.50 21.30
CA ASN A 216 -20.36 16.09 21.50
C ASN A 216 -21.83 15.88 21.16
N THR A 217 -22.17 15.01 20.22
CA THR A 217 -23.57 14.87 19.78
C THR A 217 -24.34 13.90 20.68
N GLY A 218 -23.69 12.83 21.11
CA GLY A 218 -24.07 12.05 22.29
C GLY A 218 -24.21 10.56 21.97
N THR A 219 -25.44 10.05 22.10
CA THR A 219 -25.76 8.64 21.81
C THR A 219 -26.87 8.57 20.78
N GLY A 220 -26.78 7.60 19.88
CA GLY A 220 -27.73 7.33 18.80
C GLY A 220 -27.38 8.10 17.52
N ASP A 221 -27.88 7.59 16.41
CA ASP A 221 -27.59 8.08 15.05
C ASP A 221 -27.91 9.58 14.87
N ASP A 222 -26.87 10.40 14.74
CA ASP A 222 -26.90 11.86 14.65
C ASP A 222 -26.59 12.38 13.24
N ASP A 223 -27.39 13.35 12.74
CA ASP A 223 -27.12 14.09 11.50
C ASP A 223 -26.46 15.44 11.82
N VAL A 224 -25.17 15.55 11.50
CA VAL A 224 -24.30 16.69 11.78
C VAL A 224 -23.87 17.40 10.50
N GLN A 225 -24.13 18.71 10.43
CA GLN A 225 -23.77 19.55 9.29
C GLN A 225 -23.00 20.79 9.76
N ILE A 226 -21.74 20.91 9.33
CA ILE A 226 -20.88 22.06 9.60
C ILE A 226 -20.87 22.99 8.40
N SER A 227 -21.03 24.30 8.63
CA SER A 227 -21.03 25.32 7.58
C SER A 227 -20.53 26.67 8.09
N VAL A 228 -20.32 27.62 7.17
CA VAL A 228 -19.97 29.00 7.51
C VAL A 228 -21.05 29.95 6.99
N ASP A 229 -21.47 30.90 7.83
CA ASP A 229 -22.27 32.03 7.36
C ASP A 229 -21.40 32.92 6.46
N PRO A 230 -21.70 33.03 5.16
CA PRO A 230 -20.87 33.77 4.21
C PRO A 230 -20.84 35.29 4.46
N LYS A 231 -21.75 35.83 5.28
CA LYS A 231 -21.80 37.26 5.61
C LYS A 231 -20.99 37.60 6.84
N THR A 232 -21.00 36.72 7.83
CA THR A 232 -20.42 36.99 9.15
C THR A 232 -19.12 36.22 9.38
N GLY A 233 -18.85 35.18 8.59
CA GLY A 233 -17.78 34.23 8.82
C GLY A 233 -18.04 33.31 10.01
N GLN A 234 -19.22 33.39 10.63
CA GLN A 234 -19.57 32.58 11.80
C GLN A 234 -19.67 31.12 11.39
N GLN A 235 -19.03 30.23 12.16
CA GLN A 235 -19.11 28.79 11.93
C GLN A 235 -20.37 28.25 12.59
N ILE A 236 -21.07 27.34 11.91
CA ILE A 236 -22.37 26.82 12.33
C ILE A 236 -22.28 25.31 12.31
N VAL A 237 -22.57 24.67 13.45
CA VAL A 237 -22.76 23.22 13.53
C VAL A 237 -24.25 22.97 13.74
N THR A 238 -24.86 22.20 12.86
CA THR A 238 -26.27 21.79 12.94
C THR A 238 -26.32 20.33 13.32
N ILE A 239 -27.01 19.99 14.41
CA ILE A 239 -27.15 18.61 14.90
C ILE A 239 -28.64 18.30 14.95
N ASN A 240 -29.10 17.30 14.20
CA ASN A 240 -30.51 16.91 14.13
C ASN A 240 -31.45 18.12 13.89
N GLY A 241 -31.00 19.05 13.04
CA GLY A 241 -31.69 20.30 12.69
C GLY A 241 -31.54 21.46 13.69
N GLN A 242 -30.92 21.26 14.86
CA GLN A 242 -30.63 22.32 15.84
C GLN A 242 -29.31 23.00 15.54
N LYS A 243 -29.28 24.35 15.49
CA LYS A 243 -28.09 25.13 15.11
C LYS A 243 -27.34 25.69 16.31
N TYR A 244 -26.03 25.47 16.30
CA TYR A 244 -25.05 26.02 17.23
C TYR A 244 -24.10 26.93 16.47
N TYR A 245 -23.84 28.13 17.02
CA TYR A 245 -23.10 29.16 16.31
C TYR A 245 -21.82 29.50 17.07
N PHE A 246 -20.68 29.46 16.36
CA PHE A 246 -19.34 29.65 16.90
C PHE A 246 -18.62 30.79 16.18
N PRO A 247 -17.74 31.53 16.88
CA PRO A 247 -16.96 32.60 16.27
C PRO A 247 -16.21 32.15 15.01
N ALA A 248 -15.98 33.09 14.09
CA ALA A 248 -15.16 32.83 12.90
C ALA A 248 -13.76 32.35 13.28
N GLY A 249 -13.29 31.25 12.68
CA GLY A 249 -11.98 30.66 12.95
C GLY A 249 -11.85 29.96 14.30
N ALA A 250 -12.97 29.60 14.95
CA ALA A 250 -12.92 28.69 16.09
C ALA A 250 -12.39 27.32 15.64
N ASP A 251 -11.56 26.69 16.46
CA ASP A 251 -11.06 25.33 16.21
C ASP A 251 -12.15 24.34 16.65
N ILE A 252 -12.89 23.77 15.70
CA ILE A 252 -14.05 22.93 16.00
C ILE A 252 -13.61 21.46 16.02
N VAL A 253 -13.99 20.78 17.10
CA VAL A 253 -13.93 19.32 17.22
C VAL A 253 -15.36 18.81 17.33
N VAL A 254 -15.77 17.92 16.44
CA VAL A 254 -17.05 17.21 16.50
C VAL A 254 -16.78 15.77 16.91
N ARG A 255 -17.53 15.27 17.89
CA ARG A 255 -17.56 13.87 18.32
C ARG A 255 -18.99 13.35 18.10
N GLY A 256 -19.15 12.36 17.23
CA GLY A 256 -20.41 11.66 17.01
C GLY A 256 -20.84 10.89 18.26
N GLY A 257 -19.94 10.06 18.77
CA GLY A 257 -20.20 9.32 20.02
C GLY A 257 -20.70 7.92 19.70
N ASP A 258 -21.78 7.47 20.33
CA ASP A 258 -22.31 6.13 20.04
C ASP A 258 -23.36 6.23 18.91
N GLY A 259 -23.40 5.27 17.98
CA GLY A 259 -24.43 5.16 16.96
C GLY A 259 -23.89 5.39 15.56
N ASN A 260 -24.72 5.16 14.54
CA ASN A 260 -24.29 5.33 13.16
C ASN A 260 -24.56 6.77 12.71
N ASP A 261 -23.54 7.61 12.77
CA ASP A 261 -23.64 9.04 12.57
C ASP A 261 -23.40 9.46 11.11
N THR A 262 -23.96 10.60 10.74
CA THR A 262 -23.66 11.26 9.46
C THR A 262 -23.11 12.64 9.74
N ILE A 263 -21.82 12.85 9.43
CA ILE A 263 -21.11 14.09 9.71
C ILE A 263 -20.65 14.71 8.38
N SER A 264 -21.04 15.95 8.10
CA SER A 264 -20.70 16.61 6.83
C SER A 264 -20.23 18.05 7.01
N VAL A 265 -19.15 18.42 6.33
CA VAL A 265 -18.66 19.80 6.22
C VAL A 265 -19.07 20.38 4.87
N ALA A 266 -19.62 21.59 4.88
CA ALA A 266 -20.07 22.24 3.66
C ALA A 266 -18.89 22.58 2.73
N LYS A 267 -18.93 22.06 1.51
CA LYS A 267 -18.02 22.42 0.42
C LYS A 267 -18.01 23.92 0.15
N GLY A 268 -16.89 24.43 -0.38
CA GLY A 268 -16.66 25.86 -0.61
C GLY A 268 -16.33 26.64 0.66
N THR A 269 -16.07 25.96 1.78
CA THR A 269 -15.64 26.58 3.04
C THR A 269 -14.27 26.03 3.45
N ASN A 270 -13.31 26.93 3.70
CA ASN A 270 -11.98 26.57 4.19
C ASN A 270 -12.00 26.53 5.73
N VAL A 271 -12.92 25.74 6.30
CA VAL A 271 -13.00 25.52 7.75
C VAL A 271 -12.22 24.28 8.08
N HIS A 272 -11.21 24.41 8.91
CA HIS A 272 -10.50 23.26 9.48
C HIS A 272 -11.31 22.69 10.64
N VAL A 273 -11.63 21.40 10.59
CA VAL A 273 -12.39 20.70 11.64
C VAL A 273 -11.68 19.40 12.02
N THR A 274 -11.73 19.04 13.30
CA THR A 274 -11.48 17.65 13.72
C THR A 274 -12.80 16.90 13.84
N LEU A 275 -12.97 15.82 13.09
CA LEU A 275 -14.16 14.98 13.08
C LEU A 275 -13.79 13.63 13.71
N LEU A 276 -14.58 13.22 14.71
CA LEU A 276 -14.49 11.90 15.32
C LEU A 276 -15.85 11.24 15.12
N GLY A 277 -15.88 10.10 14.43
CA GLY A 277 -17.06 9.26 14.26
C GLY A 277 -17.50 8.73 15.62
N GLY A 278 -16.81 7.71 16.12
CA GLY A 278 -17.07 7.17 17.45
C GLY A 278 -17.26 5.67 17.40
N GLU A 279 -18.31 5.16 18.05
CA GLU A 279 -18.74 3.77 17.91
C GLU A 279 -19.86 3.70 16.88
N GLY A 280 -19.74 2.90 15.83
CA GLY A 280 -20.81 2.69 14.86
C GLY A 280 -20.31 2.68 13.42
N ASP A 281 -21.17 2.31 12.48
CA ASP A 281 -20.83 2.43 11.05
C ASP A 281 -21.15 3.87 10.60
N ASP A 282 -20.17 4.78 10.58
CA ASP A 282 -20.35 6.21 10.35
C ASP A 282 -20.18 6.63 8.88
N ILE A 283 -20.82 7.74 8.50
CA ILE A 283 -20.60 8.41 7.22
C ILE A 283 -20.03 9.81 7.48
N ILE A 284 -18.77 10.01 7.12
CA ILE A 284 -18.06 11.26 7.36
C ILE A 284 -17.65 11.89 6.02
N SER A 285 -18.06 13.12 5.79
CA SER A 285 -17.68 13.92 4.62
C SER A 285 -17.04 15.23 5.06
N GLY A 286 -15.74 15.38 4.84
CA GLY A 286 -15.03 16.64 5.02
C GLY A 286 -15.36 17.66 3.93
N GLY A 287 -14.65 18.79 3.98
CA GLY A 287 -14.95 20.01 3.24
C GLY A 287 -13.86 20.36 2.24
N ASP A 288 -13.53 21.65 2.18
CA ASP A 288 -12.41 22.16 1.37
C ASP A 288 -11.23 22.62 2.27
N GLY A 289 -11.25 22.26 3.56
CA GLY A 289 -10.23 22.62 4.53
C GLY A 289 -9.24 21.49 4.73
N ASP A 290 -8.13 21.76 5.43
CA ASP A 290 -7.28 20.66 5.93
C ASP A 290 -7.95 20.07 7.19
N GLU A 291 -8.65 18.95 7.03
CA GLU A 291 -9.38 18.24 8.05
C GLU A 291 -8.51 17.23 8.80
N THR A 292 -8.95 16.88 10.02
CA THR A 292 -8.48 15.67 10.71
C THR A 292 -9.68 14.81 11.02
N ILE A 293 -9.73 13.60 10.47
CA ILE A 293 -10.86 12.69 10.56
C ILE A 293 -10.40 11.40 11.21
N LEU A 294 -11.11 10.97 12.25
CA LEU A 294 -10.94 9.70 12.93
C LEU A 294 -12.28 8.97 12.88
N GLY A 295 -12.37 7.85 12.17
CA GLY A 295 -13.59 7.02 12.14
C GLY A 295 -13.82 6.35 13.50
N LEU A 296 -12.80 5.63 13.96
CA LEU A 296 -12.71 4.87 15.21
C LEU A 296 -13.29 3.46 15.08
N ASP A 297 -14.35 3.11 15.80
CA ASP A 297 -14.85 1.73 15.83
C ASP A 297 -16.04 1.59 14.88
N GLY A 298 -16.01 0.60 14.00
CA GLY A 298 -17.13 0.26 13.12
C GLY A 298 -16.78 0.51 11.65
N ARG A 299 -17.66 0.08 10.74
CA ARG A 299 -17.37 0.14 9.30
C ARG A 299 -17.69 1.51 8.76
N ASP A 300 -16.66 2.33 8.68
CA ASP A 300 -16.79 3.74 8.37
C ASP A 300 -16.65 4.03 6.89
N ARG A 301 -17.33 5.10 6.48
CA ARG A 301 -17.30 5.63 5.14
C ARG A 301 -16.87 7.08 5.16
N ILE A 302 -15.61 7.30 4.81
CA ILE A 302 -14.95 8.60 4.93
C ILE A 302 -14.64 9.17 3.54
N THR A 303 -15.03 10.42 3.33
CA THR A 303 -14.60 11.23 2.18
C THR A 303 -14.02 12.53 2.70
N ALA A 304 -12.70 12.70 2.59
CA ALA A 304 -11.99 13.82 3.21
C ALA A 304 -12.29 15.16 2.50
N GLY A 305 -12.37 15.14 1.17
CA GLY A 305 -12.74 16.32 0.39
C GLY A 305 -11.53 16.97 -0.27
N ALA A 306 -11.44 18.29 -0.24
CA ALA A 306 -10.25 18.99 -0.72
C ALA A 306 -9.47 19.55 0.46
N GLY A 307 -8.14 19.53 0.40
CA GLY A 307 -7.29 19.92 1.52
C GLY A 307 -6.18 18.90 1.71
N ASN A 308 -5.22 19.20 2.58
CA ASN A 308 -4.20 18.22 2.97
C ASN A 308 -4.69 17.52 4.23
N ASP A 309 -5.51 16.51 4.04
CA ASP A 309 -6.27 15.87 5.09
C ASP A 309 -5.46 14.82 5.85
N ARG A 310 -5.88 14.56 7.09
CA ARG A 310 -5.37 13.46 7.91
C ARG A 310 -6.53 12.56 8.29
N VAL A 311 -6.52 11.34 7.78
CA VAL A 311 -7.58 10.36 8.01
C VAL A 311 -6.99 9.11 8.64
N SER A 312 -7.65 8.63 9.70
CA SER A 312 -7.50 7.27 10.21
C SER A 312 -8.91 6.69 10.30
N ALA A 313 -9.19 5.63 9.55
CA ALA A 313 -10.53 5.07 9.54
C ALA A 313 -10.78 4.26 10.82
N GLY A 314 -9.90 3.33 11.17
CA GLY A 314 -9.86 2.78 12.53
C GLY A 314 -9.96 1.27 12.54
N ALA A 315 -11.04 0.74 13.10
CA ALA A 315 -11.26 -0.69 13.28
C ALA A 315 -12.49 -1.17 12.52
N ASP A 316 -12.43 -2.43 12.11
CA ASP A 316 -13.33 -3.00 11.11
C ASP A 316 -13.03 -2.45 9.71
N ARG A 317 -13.74 -2.99 8.71
CA ARG A 317 -13.48 -2.65 7.32
C ARG A 317 -14.02 -1.26 6.99
N ASP A 318 -13.14 -0.43 6.45
CA ASP A 318 -13.43 0.95 6.13
C ASP A 318 -13.32 1.28 4.64
N TYR A 319 -14.04 2.33 4.24
CA TYR A 319 -13.86 3.00 2.95
C TYR A 319 -13.34 4.42 3.17
N VAL A 320 -12.19 4.73 2.59
CA VAL A 320 -11.56 6.06 2.65
C VAL A 320 -11.33 6.60 1.24
N ASP A 321 -11.80 7.83 1.03
CA ASP A 321 -11.52 8.64 -0.15
C ASP A 321 -10.86 9.95 0.28
N GLY A 322 -9.58 10.11 -0.04
CA GLY A 322 -8.77 11.28 0.30
C GLY A 322 -9.08 12.53 -0.53
N GLY A 323 -9.75 12.38 -1.68
CA GLY A 323 -10.12 13.50 -2.53
C GLY A 323 -8.94 14.27 -3.14
N TYR A 324 -8.79 15.54 -2.82
CA TYR A 324 -7.78 16.42 -3.44
C TYR A 324 -6.80 16.97 -2.41
N GLY A 325 -5.50 16.89 -2.66
CA GLY A 325 -4.44 17.49 -1.83
C GLY A 325 -3.43 16.45 -1.37
N ASP A 326 -2.34 16.87 -0.72
CA ASP A 326 -1.32 15.93 -0.25
C ASP A 326 -1.79 15.32 1.09
N ASN A 327 -2.47 14.16 1.04
CA ASN A 327 -3.14 13.56 2.19
C ASN A 327 -2.26 12.57 2.99
N ILE A 328 -2.67 12.31 4.23
CA ILE A 328 -2.17 11.21 5.05
C ILE A 328 -3.36 10.35 5.43
N LEU A 329 -3.41 9.13 4.89
CA LEU A 329 -4.55 8.22 4.99
C LEU A 329 -4.11 6.89 5.63
N SER A 330 -4.92 6.39 6.55
CA SER A 330 -4.77 5.05 7.13
C SER A 330 -6.13 4.35 7.11
N GLY A 331 -6.18 3.13 6.57
CA GLY A 331 -7.30 2.22 6.74
C GLY A 331 -7.41 1.82 8.21
N GLY A 332 -6.40 1.09 8.69
CA GLY A 332 -6.31 0.70 10.10
C GLY A 332 -6.37 -0.80 10.25
N LEU A 333 -7.47 -1.33 10.75
CA LEU A 333 -7.65 -2.75 11.03
C LEU A 333 -8.90 -3.27 10.35
N GLY A 334 -8.75 -4.22 9.45
CA GLY A 334 -9.86 -4.70 8.64
C GLY A 334 -9.43 -4.76 7.18
N ASP A 335 -10.26 -5.39 6.35
CA ASP A 335 -9.99 -5.43 4.91
C ASP A 335 -10.43 -4.09 4.29
N ASP A 336 -9.54 -3.09 4.27
CA ASP A 336 -9.89 -1.70 3.99
C ASP A 336 -9.82 -1.34 2.50
N THR A 337 -10.50 -0.27 2.11
CA THR A 337 -10.40 0.35 0.79
C THR A 337 -9.99 1.80 0.93
N VAL A 338 -8.80 2.16 0.43
CA VAL A 338 -8.25 3.52 0.56
C VAL A 338 -7.84 4.08 -0.80
N TYR A 339 -8.43 5.21 -1.17
CA TYR A 339 -8.08 5.99 -2.35
C TYR A 339 -7.42 7.32 -1.93
N GLY A 340 -6.20 7.59 -2.41
CA GLY A 340 -5.54 8.90 -2.30
C GLY A 340 -6.14 9.93 -3.26
N LEU A 341 -6.33 9.52 -4.52
CA LEU A 341 -6.79 10.31 -5.65
C LEU A 341 -5.79 11.38 -6.10
N ASP A 342 -6.08 12.67 -5.98
CA ASP A 342 -5.23 13.72 -6.55
C ASP A 342 -4.32 14.30 -5.46
N GLY A 343 -2.99 14.21 -5.59
CA GLY A 343 -2.05 14.77 -4.62
C GLY A 343 -0.83 13.88 -4.43
N ARG A 344 0.12 14.29 -3.58
CA ARG A 344 1.20 13.40 -3.13
C ARG A 344 0.82 12.80 -1.80
N ASP A 345 0.21 11.63 -1.86
CA ASP A 345 -0.44 11.00 -0.74
C ASP A 345 0.50 10.06 0.02
N GLN A 346 0.26 9.94 1.32
CA GLN A 346 0.84 8.91 2.18
C GLN A 346 -0.27 7.98 2.63
N ILE A 347 -0.25 6.74 2.14
CA ILE A 347 -1.31 5.77 2.37
C ILE A 347 -0.74 4.58 3.16
N SER A 348 -1.45 4.16 4.21
CA SER A 348 -1.23 2.90 4.91
C SER A 348 -2.52 2.08 4.90
N GLY A 349 -2.46 0.82 4.46
CA GLY A 349 -3.59 -0.10 4.59
C GLY A 349 -3.76 -0.50 6.05
N GLY A 350 -2.75 -1.18 6.60
CA GLY A 350 -2.72 -1.53 8.02
C GLY A 350 -2.71 -3.04 8.19
N GLU A 351 -3.69 -3.61 8.88
CA GLU A 351 -3.89 -5.05 8.91
C GLU A 351 -5.16 -5.44 8.17
N GLY A 352 -5.10 -6.48 7.36
CA GLY A 352 -6.22 -6.96 6.57
C GLY A 352 -5.80 -7.15 5.13
N GLN A 353 -6.71 -7.63 4.29
CA GLN A 353 -6.51 -7.64 2.85
C GLN A 353 -7.00 -6.32 2.28
N ASP A 354 -6.08 -5.38 2.10
CA ASP A 354 -6.42 -4.01 1.75
C ASP A 354 -6.43 -3.78 0.23
N TYR A 355 -7.29 -2.87 -0.23
CA TYR A 355 -7.22 -2.26 -1.56
C TYR A 355 -6.75 -0.82 -1.44
N LEU A 356 -5.56 -0.52 -1.95
CA LEU A 356 -4.92 0.79 -1.84
C LEU A 356 -4.63 1.37 -3.22
N GLU A 357 -5.03 2.61 -3.44
CA GLU A 357 -4.81 3.30 -4.72
C GLU A 357 -4.32 4.73 -4.49
N GLY A 358 -3.11 5.04 -4.97
CA GLY A 358 -2.48 6.37 -4.89
C GLY A 358 -3.22 7.39 -5.74
N GLY A 359 -3.24 7.17 -7.04
CA GLY A 359 -3.99 8.01 -7.98
C GLY A 359 -3.06 8.89 -8.80
N LYS A 360 -3.12 10.21 -8.65
CA LYS A 360 -2.25 11.17 -9.34
C LYS A 360 -1.31 11.85 -8.36
N GLY A 361 -0.01 11.63 -8.53
CA GLY A 361 1.06 12.33 -7.82
C GLY A 361 2.18 11.35 -7.50
N ASP A 362 3.27 11.86 -6.92
CA ASP A 362 4.32 10.97 -6.40
C ASP A 362 3.88 10.45 -5.02
N ASP A 363 3.30 9.26 -4.97
CA ASP A 363 2.65 8.69 -3.79
C ASP A 363 3.57 7.76 -2.99
N SER A 364 3.28 7.61 -1.70
CA SER A 364 3.96 6.66 -0.81
C SER A 364 2.94 5.74 -0.16
N ILE A 365 2.88 4.49 -0.64
CA ILE A 365 1.89 3.50 -0.20
C ILE A 365 2.55 2.37 0.57
N TYR A 366 1.99 2.02 1.71
CA TYR A 366 2.34 0.85 2.51
C TYR A 366 1.11 -0.04 2.69
N GLY A 367 1.13 -1.26 2.14
CA GLY A 367 0.05 -2.25 2.30
C GLY A 367 -0.14 -2.59 3.76
N GLY A 368 0.85 -3.28 4.32
CA GLY A 368 0.87 -3.58 5.75
C GLY A 368 0.96 -5.07 5.97
N ALA A 369 -0.02 -5.65 6.65
CA ALA A 369 -0.09 -7.09 6.89
C ALA A 369 -1.38 -7.66 6.33
N GLY A 370 -1.28 -8.73 5.54
CA GLY A 370 -2.37 -9.35 4.80
C GLY A 370 -2.02 -9.37 3.32
N ASN A 371 -2.92 -9.90 2.49
CA ASN A 371 -2.69 -10.00 1.05
C ASN A 371 -3.27 -8.77 0.38
N ASP A 372 -2.42 -7.79 0.09
CA ASP A 372 -2.85 -6.47 -0.33
C ASP A 372 -2.89 -6.33 -1.85
N ILE A 373 -3.81 -5.49 -2.33
CA ILE A 373 -3.90 -5.05 -3.72
C ILE A 373 -3.52 -3.57 -3.75
N ILE A 374 -2.41 -3.23 -4.41
CA ILE A 374 -1.85 -1.88 -4.39
C ILE A 374 -1.73 -1.34 -5.82
N SER A 375 -2.22 -0.14 -6.05
CA SER A 375 -2.05 0.63 -7.29
C SER A 375 -1.35 1.96 -6.99
N GLY A 376 -0.19 2.21 -7.59
CA GLY A 376 0.47 3.53 -7.49
C GLY A 376 -0.28 4.60 -8.27
N GLY A 377 -0.62 4.28 -9.51
CA GLY A 377 -1.38 5.18 -10.39
C GLY A 377 -0.45 5.96 -11.33
N ARG A 378 -0.40 7.27 -11.20
CA ARG A 378 0.42 8.16 -12.03
C ARG A 378 1.38 8.95 -11.17
N GLY A 379 2.67 8.83 -11.43
CA GLY A 379 3.71 9.61 -10.75
C GLY A 379 4.89 8.71 -10.47
N ASN A 380 5.91 9.20 -9.77
CA ASN A 380 7.02 8.34 -9.36
C ASN A 380 6.72 7.83 -7.96
N ASP A 381 6.08 6.67 -7.88
CA ASP A 381 5.51 6.15 -6.65
C ASP A 381 6.52 5.31 -5.86
N THR A 382 6.36 5.30 -4.54
CA THR A 382 7.07 4.40 -3.64
C THR A 382 6.09 3.45 -2.98
N LEU A 383 6.12 2.20 -3.41
CA LEU A 383 5.16 1.18 -2.99
C LEU A 383 5.86 0.14 -2.11
N ARG A 384 5.25 -0.19 -0.98
CA ARG A 384 5.73 -1.23 -0.05
C ARG A 384 4.58 -2.15 0.27
N ALA A 385 4.58 -3.35 -0.29
CA ALA A 385 3.43 -4.24 -0.14
C ALA A 385 3.30 -4.76 1.29
N GLY A 386 4.40 -5.23 1.87
CA GLY A 386 4.48 -5.48 3.31
C GLY A 386 4.56 -6.96 3.59
N GLY A 387 3.54 -7.54 4.21
CA GLY A 387 3.55 -8.95 4.59
C GLY A 387 2.28 -9.69 4.20
N GLY A 388 2.39 -10.62 3.27
CA GLY A 388 1.31 -11.44 2.74
C GLY A 388 1.62 -11.72 1.28
N ASP A 389 0.74 -12.44 0.59
CA ASP A 389 0.90 -12.68 -0.85
C ASP A 389 0.27 -11.49 -1.61
N ASP A 390 1.07 -10.47 -1.90
CA ASP A 390 0.57 -9.17 -2.40
C ASP A 390 0.54 -9.06 -3.94
N VAL A 391 -0.38 -8.24 -4.46
CA VAL A 391 -0.41 -7.85 -5.88
C VAL A 391 -0.27 -6.33 -6.03
N VAL A 392 0.79 -5.91 -6.71
CA VAL A 392 1.12 -4.51 -6.91
C VAL A 392 1.06 -4.14 -8.39
N TYR A 393 0.30 -3.10 -8.72
CA TYR A 393 0.28 -2.41 -9.99
C TYR A 393 1.05 -1.09 -9.81
N ALA A 394 2.30 -1.05 -10.27
CA ALA A 394 3.20 0.07 -10.02
C ALA A 394 2.64 1.39 -10.55
N GLY A 395 2.05 1.35 -11.75
CA GLY A 395 1.49 2.53 -12.39
C GLY A 395 2.36 3.03 -13.53
N ARG A 396 2.15 4.30 -13.89
CA ARG A 396 2.90 5.00 -14.93
C ARG A 396 4.07 5.75 -14.32
N ASP A 397 5.06 6.03 -15.16
CA ASP A 397 6.29 6.78 -14.85
C ASP A 397 7.40 5.89 -14.27
N ASN A 398 8.09 6.26 -13.18
CA ASN A 398 9.20 5.45 -12.66
C ASN A 398 9.00 5.14 -11.19
N ASP A 399 8.56 3.91 -10.93
CA ASP A 399 8.13 3.51 -9.61
C ASP A 399 9.20 2.70 -8.90
N THR A 400 9.14 2.73 -7.57
CA THR A 400 9.96 1.88 -6.70
C THR A 400 9.07 1.03 -5.82
N THR A 401 9.04 -0.28 -6.11
CA THR A 401 8.27 -1.26 -5.35
C THR A 401 9.17 -2.12 -4.46
N TYR A 402 8.72 -2.35 -3.23
CA TYR A 402 9.26 -3.34 -2.31
C TYR A 402 8.16 -4.37 -2.01
N GLY A 403 8.33 -5.62 -2.44
CA GLY A 403 7.35 -6.68 -2.19
C GLY A 403 7.20 -6.92 -0.69
N GLY A 404 8.26 -7.43 -0.06
CA GLY A 404 8.31 -7.58 1.40
C GLY A 404 8.42 -9.05 1.77
N THR A 405 7.42 -9.60 2.45
CA THR A 405 7.40 -11.02 2.79
C THR A 405 6.14 -11.69 2.27
N GLY A 406 6.30 -12.76 1.50
CA GLY A 406 5.18 -13.54 0.99
C GLY A 406 5.51 -14.02 -0.42
N GLN A 407 4.50 -14.26 -1.24
CA GLN A 407 4.65 -14.45 -2.68
C GLN A 407 4.05 -13.26 -3.43
N ASP A 408 4.87 -12.25 -3.63
CA ASP A 408 4.44 -10.97 -4.15
C ASP A 408 4.54 -10.94 -5.68
N LYS A 409 3.57 -10.30 -6.31
CA LYS A 409 3.49 -10.12 -7.76
C LYS A 409 3.40 -8.65 -8.10
N VAL A 410 4.38 -8.16 -8.85
CA VAL A 410 4.47 -6.76 -9.27
C VAL A 410 4.31 -6.65 -10.77
N PHE A 411 3.36 -5.83 -11.21
CA PHE A 411 3.21 -5.35 -12.57
C PHE A 411 3.77 -3.94 -12.65
N GLY A 412 4.79 -3.72 -13.48
CA GLY A 412 5.40 -2.40 -13.63
C GLY A 412 5.93 -2.16 -15.05
N GLU A 413 6.13 -0.90 -15.39
CA GLU A 413 6.77 -0.51 -16.63
C GLU A 413 8.27 -0.86 -16.62
N LYS A 414 8.89 -0.77 -17.79
CA LYS A 414 10.29 -1.19 -17.98
C LYS A 414 11.29 -0.40 -17.11
N ASN A 415 10.97 0.84 -16.75
CA ASN A 415 11.88 1.71 -16.01
C ASN A 415 11.75 1.58 -14.49
N ASP A 416 10.79 0.80 -14.01
CA ASP A 416 10.53 0.64 -12.59
C ASP A 416 11.59 -0.20 -11.91
N THR A 417 11.72 0.03 -10.62
CA THR A 417 12.57 -0.76 -9.72
C THR A 417 11.69 -1.57 -8.80
N SER A 418 11.79 -2.90 -8.89
CA SER A 418 11.15 -3.80 -7.92
C SER A 418 12.20 -4.60 -7.14
N VAL A 419 12.05 -4.63 -5.83
CA VAL A 419 12.92 -5.33 -4.89
C VAL A 419 12.09 -6.28 -4.02
N GLY A 420 12.50 -7.53 -3.92
CA GLY A 420 11.90 -8.48 -2.99
C GLY A 420 10.66 -9.22 -3.50
N ALA A 421 10.08 -8.83 -4.63
CA ALA A 421 8.95 -9.55 -5.22
C ALA A 421 9.35 -10.84 -5.95
N GLU A 422 8.57 -11.90 -5.76
CA GLU A 422 8.73 -13.21 -6.38
C GLU A 422 8.47 -13.17 -7.89
N GLN A 423 7.48 -12.41 -8.32
CA GLN A 423 7.10 -12.27 -9.73
C GLN A 423 7.11 -10.81 -10.15
N ASN A 424 7.89 -10.50 -11.19
CA ASN A 424 7.93 -9.17 -11.81
C ASN A 424 7.48 -9.30 -13.26
N VAL A 425 6.36 -8.67 -13.59
CA VAL A 425 5.75 -8.66 -14.91
C VAL A 425 5.91 -7.27 -15.50
N THR A 426 6.68 -7.17 -16.60
CA THR A 426 6.79 -5.91 -17.33
C THR A 426 5.54 -5.68 -18.18
N VAL A 427 4.87 -4.55 -17.97
CA VAL A 427 3.73 -4.08 -18.76
C VAL A 427 4.13 -2.86 -19.61
N GLU A 428 3.32 -2.57 -20.63
CA GLU A 428 3.41 -1.32 -21.42
C GLU A 428 2.06 -0.62 -21.27
N ILE A 429 2.03 0.51 -20.57
CA ILE A 429 0.78 1.23 -20.32
C ILE A 429 0.52 2.16 -21.51
N LYS A 430 -0.67 2.07 -22.10
CA LYS A 430 -1.07 2.90 -23.24
C LYS A 430 -2.19 3.85 -22.84
N ASP A 431 -2.28 4.96 -23.54
CA ASP A 431 -3.42 5.86 -23.42
C ASP A 431 -4.65 5.25 -24.14
N PHE A 432 -5.55 4.62 -23.39
CA PHE A 432 -6.76 3.97 -23.92
C PHE A 432 -8.04 4.84 -23.84
N GLN A 433 -7.92 6.12 -23.46
CA GLN A 433 -9.06 6.88 -22.93
C GLN A 433 -9.76 7.82 -23.92
N THR A 434 -9.40 7.86 -25.22
CA THR A 434 -10.02 8.86 -26.11
C THR A 434 -11.48 8.58 -26.46
N PHE A 435 -11.97 7.34 -26.34
CA PHE A 435 -13.37 6.97 -26.65
C PHE A 435 -14.26 6.82 -25.40
N ILE A 436 -13.67 6.83 -24.19
CA ILE A 436 -14.38 6.71 -22.92
C ILE A 436 -14.67 8.11 -22.39
N ASN A 437 -15.94 8.47 -22.28
CA ASN A 437 -16.39 9.74 -21.70
C ASN A 437 -16.85 9.51 -20.25
N VAL A 438 -16.39 10.33 -19.31
CA VAL A 438 -16.79 10.24 -17.89
C VAL A 438 -17.66 11.44 -17.50
N GLU A 439 -18.90 11.16 -17.10
CA GLU A 439 -19.90 12.16 -16.70
C GLU A 439 -20.25 12.03 -15.21
N GLY A 440 -20.09 13.09 -14.45
CA GLY A 440 -20.36 13.08 -13.01
C GLY A 440 -19.77 14.29 -12.30
N SER A 441 -19.81 14.24 -10.98
CA SER A 441 -19.08 15.11 -10.06
C SER A 441 -17.57 15.05 -10.34
N PRO A 442 -16.81 16.11 -10.04
CA PRO A 442 -15.35 16.09 -10.14
C PRO A 442 -14.71 14.93 -9.37
N GLU A 443 -15.24 14.60 -8.20
CA GLU A 443 -14.78 13.52 -7.34
C GLU A 443 -15.00 12.16 -7.99
N PHE A 444 -16.21 11.93 -8.53
CA PHE A 444 -16.49 10.72 -9.32
C PHE A 444 -15.54 10.57 -10.50
N LYS A 445 -15.23 11.66 -11.21
CA LYS A 445 -14.30 11.61 -12.35
C LYS A 445 -12.90 11.22 -11.91
N ALA A 446 -12.38 11.81 -10.84
CA ALA A 446 -11.07 11.46 -10.30
C ALA A 446 -11.01 9.97 -9.93
N ARG A 447 -12.07 9.47 -9.30
CA ARG A 447 -12.21 8.06 -8.94
C ARG A 447 -12.22 7.11 -10.15
N ILE A 448 -13.00 7.42 -11.20
CA ILE A 448 -13.01 6.61 -12.44
C ILE A 448 -11.66 6.70 -13.16
N GLU A 449 -10.99 7.86 -13.14
CA GLU A 449 -9.66 8.01 -13.73
C GLU A 449 -8.64 7.09 -13.05
N ALA A 450 -8.66 7.02 -11.71
CA ALA A 450 -7.83 6.10 -10.92
C ALA A 450 -8.12 4.63 -11.31
N ASP A 451 -9.39 4.20 -11.21
CA ASP A 451 -9.79 2.83 -11.58
C ASP A 451 -9.35 2.48 -13.03
N LEU A 452 -9.43 3.43 -13.98
CA LEU A 452 -8.97 3.22 -15.36
C LEU A 452 -7.45 3.15 -15.49
N ASP A 453 -6.68 3.88 -14.68
CA ASP A 453 -5.21 3.81 -14.66
C ASP A 453 -4.72 2.50 -14.01
N MET A 454 -5.41 2.02 -12.97
CA MET A 454 -5.20 0.66 -12.44
C MET A 454 -5.46 -0.40 -13.51
N LEU A 455 -6.60 -0.33 -14.21
CA LEU A 455 -6.90 -1.25 -15.32
C LEU A 455 -5.88 -1.13 -16.47
N ALA A 456 -5.38 0.05 -16.76
CA ALA A 456 -4.33 0.24 -17.77
C ALA A 456 -2.99 -0.39 -17.35
N SER A 457 -2.75 -0.56 -16.06
CA SER A 457 -1.58 -1.22 -15.47
C SER A 457 -1.76 -2.74 -15.33
N SER A 458 -3.01 -3.22 -15.39
CA SER A 458 -3.38 -4.63 -15.32
C SER A 458 -3.35 -5.33 -16.70
N PRO A 459 -2.71 -6.51 -16.87
CA PRO A 459 -2.82 -7.26 -18.12
C PRO A 459 -4.25 -7.69 -18.50
N ARG A 460 -5.11 -8.02 -17.53
CA ARG A 460 -6.55 -8.26 -17.78
C ARG A 460 -7.30 -6.97 -18.11
N GLY A 461 -6.99 -5.87 -17.43
CA GLY A 461 -7.48 -4.54 -17.72
C GLY A 461 -7.14 -4.06 -19.14
N GLN A 462 -5.87 -4.17 -19.54
CA GLN A 462 -5.40 -3.84 -20.89
C GLN A 462 -6.11 -4.66 -21.98
N GLN A 463 -6.40 -5.94 -21.72
CA GLN A 463 -7.17 -6.77 -22.66
C GLN A 463 -8.58 -6.23 -22.84
N MET A 464 -9.28 -5.92 -21.74
CA MET A 464 -10.62 -5.32 -21.80
C MET A 464 -10.61 -4.00 -22.55
N LEU A 465 -9.74 -3.07 -22.16
CA LEU A 465 -9.63 -1.75 -22.79
C LEU A 465 -9.30 -1.85 -24.29
N THR A 466 -8.45 -2.80 -24.67
CA THR A 466 -8.12 -3.06 -26.09
C THR A 466 -9.33 -3.59 -26.87
N GLU A 467 -10.09 -4.52 -26.31
CA GLU A 467 -11.27 -5.09 -26.97
C GLU A 467 -12.41 -4.07 -27.11
N LEU A 468 -12.61 -3.23 -26.09
CA LEU A 468 -13.57 -2.11 -26.14
C LEU A 468 -13.18 -1.07 -27.19
N GLN A 469 -11.89 -0.69 -27.25
CA GLN A 469 -11.39 0.19 -28.32
C GLN A 469 -11.59 -0.43 -29.70
N ALA A 470 -11.31 -1.73 -29.87
CA ALA A 470 -11.52 -2.42 -31.14
C ALA A 470 -13.01 -2.50 -31.52
N GLY A 471 -13.92 -2.59 -30.54
CA GLY A 471 -15.36 -2.49 -30.74
C GLY A 471 -15.78 -1.13 -31.27
N HIS A 472 -15.33 -0.05 -30.62
CA HIS A 472 -15.50 1.33 -31.08
C HIS A 472 -15.00 1.51 -32.53
N ASP A 473 -13.76 1.10 -32.83
CA ASP A 473 -13.13 1.34 -34.13
C ASP A 473 -13.81 0.59 -35.29
N LYS A 474 -14.47 -0.56 -35.03
CA LYS A 474 -15.23 -1.30 -36.05
C LYS A 474 -16.46 -0.54 -36.54
N THR A 475 -17.06 0.26 -35.66
CA THR A 475 -18.29 1.01 -35.94
C THR A 475 -17.98 2.40 -36.50
N GLU A 476 -16.77 2.91 -36.24
CA GLU A 476 -16.21 4.08 -36.90
C GLU A 476 -15.95 3.80 -38.41
N GLY A 477 -16.74 4.41 -39.30
CA GLY A 477 -16.45 4.41 -40.75
C GLY A 477 -17.35 3.59 -41.68
N GLY A 478 -18.60 3.31 -41.30
CA GLY A 478 -19.62 2.76 -42.21
C GLY A 478 -19.77 3.54 -43.54
N TRP A 479 -19.86 2.81 -44.66
CA TRP A 479 -19.67 3.34 -46.03
C TRP A 479 -20.78 4.30 -46.52
N TRP A 480 -20.37 5.55 -46.82
CA TRP A 480 -20.98 6.63 -47.63
C TRP A 480 -22.26 7.35 -47.10
N LEU A 481 -22.07 8.66 -46.87
CA LEU A 481 -23.03 9.77 -46.68
C LEU A 481 -23.48 10.16 -45.26
N TRP A 482 -23.15 9.38 -44.22
CA TRP A 482 -23.35 9.78 -42.82
C TRP A 482 -22.17 9.26 -42.00
N HIS A 483 -21.22 10.13 -41.64
CA HIS A 483 -20.23 9.79 -40.63
C HIS A 483 -20.97 9.74 -39.29
N HIS A 484 -21.01 8.57 -38.68
CA HIS A 484 -21.30 8.44 -37.26
C HIS A 484 -19.94 8.36 -36.55
N ASP A 485 -19.81 9.07 -35.44
CA ASP A 485 -18.74 8.79 -34.47
C ASP A 485 -18.94 7.32 -34.04
N GLY A 486 -17.86 6.54 -33.91
CA GLY A 486 -17.96 5.14 -33.49
C GLY A 486 -18.70 4.99 -32.16
N ASP A 487 -19.13 3.77 -31.83
CA ASP A 487 -19.83 3.42 -30.60
C ASP A 487 -19.05 3.91 -29.37
N SER A 488 -19.47 5.03 -28.79
CA SER A 488 -18.82 5.63 -27.62
C SER A 488 -19.17 4.86 -26.34
N LEU A 489 -18.28 4.92 -25.35
CA LEU A 489 -18.58 4.46 -24.00
C LEU A 489 -18.69 5.66 -23.07
N THR A 490 -19.86 5.86 -22.47
CA THR A 490 -20.03 6.86 -21.40
C THR A 490 -20.15 6.16 -20.06
N ILE A 491 -19.24 6.47 -19.12
CA ILE A 491 -19.34 6.06 -17.72
C ILE A 491 -19.94 7.24 -16.95
N LYS A 492 -21.06 7.01 -16.28
CA LYS A 492 -21.87 8.04 -15.65
C LYS A 492 -22.08 7.77 -14.18
N GLU A 493 -21.94 8.80 -13.37
CA GLU A 493 -22.21 8.77 -11.94
C GLU A 493 -23.68 8.41 -11.68
N TYR A 494 -23.87 7.32 -10.93
CA TYR A 494 -25.18 6.86 -10.52
C TYR A 494 -25.47 7.25 -9.08
N ASN A 495 -26.17 8.37 -8.91
CA ASN A 495 -26.57 8.91 -7.60
C ASN A 495 -28.09 8.79 -7.43
N ASN A 496 -28.63 7.58 -7.39
CA ASN A 496 -30.04 7.34 -7.08
C ASN A 496 -30.22 6.91 -5.61
N PRO A 497 -30.71 7.79 -4.71
CA PRO A 497 -30.89 7.45 -3.30
C PRO A 497 -31.94 6.35 -3.06
N ALA A 498 -32.83 6.09 -4.02
CA ALA A 498 -33.86 5.06 -3.91
C ALA A 498 -33.37 3.65 -4.31
N ASP A 499 -32.19 3.56 -4.90
CA ASP A 499 -31.55 2.32 -5.31
C ASP A 499 -30.02 2.50 -5.22
N PRO A 500 -29.47 2.65 -4.01
CA PRO A 500 -28.07 3.02 -3.83
C PRO A 500 -27.12 1.88 -4.21
N ASN A 501 -27.59 0.64 -4.35
CA ASN A 501 -26.71 -0.53 -4.51
C ASN A 501 -26.76 -1.11 -5.92
N ASN A 502 -26.73 -0.25 -6.93
CA ASN A 502 -26.89 -0.69 -8.31
C ASN A 502 -25.91 0.01 -9.25
N SER A 503 -25.31 -0.78 -10.12
CA SER A 503 -24.56 -0.34 -11.29
C SER A 503 -25.15 -1.05 -12.51
N THR A 504 -25.22 -0.36 -13.65
CA THR A 504 -25.86 -0.91 -14.85
C THR A 504 -25.18 -0.50 -16.13
N ALA A 505 -24.96 -1.47 -17.01
CA ALA A 505 -24.56 -1.26 -18.40
C ALA A 505 -25.76 -1.37 -19.35
N SER A 506 -25.83 -0.46 -20.33
CA SER A 506 -26.87 -0.45 -21.36
C SER A 506 -26.31 -0.08 -22.72
N HIS A 507 -26.99 -0.54 -23.77
CA HIS A 507 -26.67 -0.26 -25.16
C HIS A 507 -27.93 0.25 -25.90
N SER A 508 -27.83 1.40 -26.57
CA SER A 508 -28.94 1.97 -27.33
C SER A 508 -28.44 2.80 -28.52
N GLY A 509 -28.68 2.31 -29.74
CA GLY A 509 -28.48 3.09 -30.96
C GLY A 509 -27.00 3.37 -31.31
N GLY A 510 -26.08 2.52 -30.86
CA GLY A 510 -24.63 2.66 -31.01
C GLY A 510 -23.93 3.20 -29.76
N ASP A 511 -24.65 3.84 -28.84
CA ASP A 511 -24.05 4.34 -27.60
C ASP A 511 -24.07 3.29 -26.50
N ASN A 512 -22.93 3.11 -25.82
CA ASN A 512 -22.79 2.28 -24.65
C ASN A 512 -22.72 3.17 -23.40
N THR A 513 -23.47 2.83 -22.37
CA THR A 513 -23.50 3.61 -21.11
C THR A 513 -23.39 2.69 -19.92
N ILE A 514 -22.44 2.98 -19.03
CA ILE A 514 -22.33 2.40 -17.69
C ILE A 514 -22.79 3.48 -16.70
N ASN A 515 -23.83 3.21 -15.93
CA ASN A 515 -24.17 4.00 -14.76
C ASN A 515 -23.53 3.32 -13.54
N LEU A 516 -22.50 3.93 -12.95
CA LEU A 516 -21.70 3.33 -11.90
C LEU A 516 -21.96 4.02 -10.56
N ASN A 517 -22.20 3.22 -9.51
CA ASN A 517 -21.97 3.67 -8.14
C ASN A 517 -20.59 3.21 -7.66
N VAL A 518 -19.69 4.17 -7.45
CA VAL A 518 -18.30 3.96 -6.99
C VAL A 518 -18.18 3.52 -5.53
N HIS A 519 -19.27 3.56 -4.79
CA HIS A 519 -19.35 3.19 -3.39
C HIS A 519 -19.83 1.75 -3.18
N LEU A 520 -19.99 1.00 -4.28
CA LEU A 520 -20.24 -0.44 -4.25
C LEU A 520 -18.92 -1.18 -4.07
N ASP A 521 -18.57 -1.41 -2.82
CA ASP A 521 -17.44 -2.24 -2.38
C ASP A 521 -17.92 -3.58 -1.76
N GLU A 522 -19.24 -3.72 -1.53
CA GLU A 522 -19.92 -4.96 -1.14
C GLU A 522 -21.02 -5.32 -2.16
N LEU A 523 -20.95 -6.54 -2.71
CA LEU A 523 -22.04 -7.09 -3.52
C LEU A 523 -22.73 -8.22 -2.75
N THR A 524 -23.97 -7.99 -2.30
CA THR A 524 -24.81 -9.07 -1.74
C THR A 524 -25.38 -9.91 -2.88
N MET A 525 -24.94 -11.15 -2.96
CA MET A 525 -25.39 -12.12 -3.96
C MET A 525 -26.84 -12.56 -3.71
N GLY A 526 -27.51 -13.08 -4.74
CA GLY A 526 -28.85 -13.65 -4.63
C GLY A 526 -28.98 -14.85 -3.67
N ASN A 527 -27.88 -15.43 -3.22
CA ASN A 527 -27.82 -16.48 -2.18
C ASN A 527 -27.66 -15.93 -0.74
N GLY A 528 -27.57 -14.60 -0.57
CA GLY A 528 -27.39 -13.92 0.71
C GLY A 528 -25.95 -13.83 1.22
N GLN A 529 -24.96 -14.27 0.44
CA GLN A 529 -23.53 -14.05 0.73
C GLN A 529 -23.09 -12.70 0.17
N THR A 530 -22.32 -11.95 0.95
CA THR A 530 -21.60 -10.77 0.45
C THR A 530 -20.30 -11.23 -0.18
N VAL A 531 -20.14 -11.03 -1.48
CA VAL A 531 -18.82 -11.16 -2.13
C VAL A 531 -18.14 -9.83 -1.99
N GLN A 532 -17.02 -9.86 -1.31
CA GLN A 532 -16.16 -8.71 -1.08
C GLN A 532 -15.10 -8.70 -2.19
N GLY A 533 -14.73 -7.52 -2.66
CA GLY A 533 -13.72 -7.40 -3.68
C GLY A 533 -13.39 -5.96 -3.99
N PRO A 534 -12.27 -5.76 -4.71
CA PRO A 534 -11.80 -4.44 -5.02
C PRO A 534 -12.85 -3.69 -5.86
N PRO A 535 -13.19 -2.43 -5.53
CA PRO A 535 -14.30 -1.73 -6.17
C PRO A 535 -14.22 -1.65 -7.69
N VAL A 536 -13.01 -1.61 -8.25
CA VAL A 536 -12.74 -1.64 -9.69
C VAL A 536 -13.30 -2.88 -10.39
N ALA A 537 -13.50 -4.00 -9.67
CA ALA A 537 -14.15 -5.20 -10.20
C ALA A 537 -15.60 -4.94 -10.63
N VAL A 538 -16.31 -4.02 -9.96
CA VAL A 538 -17.67 -3.61 -10.36
C VAL A 538 -17.64 -2.88 -11.70
N LEU A 539 -16.69 -1.95 -11.88
CA LEU A 539 -16.50 -1.29 -13.18
C LEU A 539 -16.16 -2.31 -14.27
N TYR A 540 -15.28 -3.27 -13.97
CA TYR A 540 -14.89 -4.31 -14.91
C TYR A 540 -16.05 -5.23 -15.30
N HIS A 541 -16.94 -5.57 -14.36
CA HIS A 541 -18.18 -6.31 -14.62
C HIS A 541 -19.08 -5.56 -15.61
N GLU A 542 -19.28 -4.26 -15.41
CA GLU A 542 -20.09 -3.45 -16.33
C GLU A 542 -19.41 -3.28 -17.70
N MET A 543 -18.07 -3.24 -17.75
CA MET A 543 -17.32 -3.28 -19.00
C MET A 543 -17.49 -4.62 -19.75
N ALA A 544 -17.61 -5.74 -19.05
CA ALA A 544 -17.87 -7.04 -19.66
C ALA A 544 -19.21 -7.08 -20.41
N HIS A 545 -20.26 -6.46 -19.84
CA HIS A 545 -21.52 -6.27 -20.55
C HIS A 545 -21.36 -5.42 -21.81
N VAL A 546 -20.57 -4.33 -21.74
CA VAL A 546 -20.30 -3.48 -22.93
C VAL A 546 -19.54 -4.26 -23.99
N TYR A 547 -18.54 -5.06 -23.61
CA TYR A 547 -17.85 -5.96 -24.52
C TYR A 547 -18.83 -6.88 -25.25
N ASP A 548 -19.81 -7.45 -24.53
CA ASP A 548 -20.81 -8.32 -25.13
C ASP A 548 -21.76 -7.60 -26.08
N TYR A 549 -22.16 -6.37 -25.76
CA TYR A 549 -22.95 -5.53 -26.67
C TYR A 549 -22.19 -5.24 -27.98
N MET A 550 -20.90 -4.90 -27.89
CA MET A 550 -20.07 -4.57 -29.05
C MET A 550 -19.73 -5.78 -29.93
N ASN A 551 -19.79 -7.01 -29.39
CA ASN A 551 -19.39 -8.23 -30.09
C ASN A 551 -20.55 -9.21 -30.36
N ASP A 552 -21.79 -8.88 -29.97
CA ASP A 552 -22.98 -9.74 -30.09
C ASP A 552 -22.76 -11.11 -29.42
N SER A 553 -22.14 -11.11 -28.23
CA SER A 553 -21.77 -12.32 -27.48
C SER A 553 -22.68 -12.62 -26.28
N LEU A 554 -23.64 -11.75 -25.94
CA LEU A 554 -24.54 -11.94 -24.80
C LEU A 554 -25.20 -13.33 -24.75
N ALA A 555 -25.06 -14.01 -23.62
CA ALA A 555 -25.74 -15.26 -23.36
C ALA A 555 -27.28 -15.07 -23.25
N PRO A 556 -28.09 -15.82 -24.02
CA PRO A 556 -29.55 -15.69 -23.99
C PRO A 556 -30.18 -16.40 -22.79
N GLY A 557 -31.34 -15.90 -22.36
CA GLY A 557 -32.21 -16.57 -21.38
C GLY A 557 -31.73 -16.44 -19.94
N ASP A 558 -32.38 -17.21 -19.06
CA ASP A 558 -32.13 -17.22 -17.62
C ASP A 558 -31.56 -18.56 -17.18
N TYR A 559 -30.74 -18.55 -16.13
CA TYR A 559 -30.10 -19.72 -15.56
C TYR A 559 -31.14 -20.62 -14.85
N SER A 560 -31.14 -21.91 -15.21
CA SER A 560 -32.03 -22.94 -14.63
C SER A 560 -31.38 -23.84 -13.58
N GLY A 561 -30.10 -23.63 -13.26
CA GLY A 561 -29.37 -24.49 -12.33
C GLY A 561 -29.74 -24.30 -10.86
N PRO A 562 -29.29 -25.23 -9.99
CA PRO A 562 -29.75 -25.34 -8.60
C PRO A 562 -29.26 -24.20 -7.68
N ASP A 563 -28.15 -23.54 -8.02
CA ASP A 563 -27.48 -22.60 -7.12
C ASP A 563 -28.07 -21.18 -7.15
N ASN A 564 -28.76 -20.79 -8.23
CA ASN A 564 -29.57 -19.57 -8.25
C ASN A 564 -30.54 -19.47 -9.46
N PRO A 565 -31.67 -20.20 -9.48
CA PRO A 565 -32.57 -20.24 -10.64
C PRO A 565 -33.24 -18.89 -10.90
N GLY A 566 -33.19 -18.41 -12.14
CA GLY A 566 -33.84 -17.17 -12.61
C GLY A 566 -32.93 -15.95 -12.75
N VAL A 567 -31.63 -16.07 -12.45
CA VAL A 567 -30.64 -15.03 -12.79
C VAL A 567 -30.41 -15.01 -14.31
N PRO A 568 -30.42 -13.84 -14.99
CA PRO A 568 -30.13 -13.77 -16.42
C PRO A 568 -28.72 -14.31 -16.74
N ASN A 569 -28.59 -15.11 -17.81
CA ASN A 569 -27.29 -15.72 -18.16
C ASN A 569 -26.20 -14.67 -18.45
N ARG A 570 -26.56 -13.51 -19.00
CA ARG A 570 -25.64 -12.38 -19.23
C ARG A 570 -24.93 -11.90 -17.94
N GLU A 571 -25.62 -11.94 -16.81
CA GLU A 571 -25.07 -11.48 -15.53
C GLU A 571 -24.06 -12.48 -14.97
N ARG A 572 -24.36 -13.78 -15.14
CA ARG A 572 -23.44 -14.86 -14.80
C ARG A 572 -22.22 -14.87 -15.71
N GLU A 573 -22.41 -14.61 -17.00
CA GLU A 573 -21.34 -14.49 -17.98
C GLU A 573 -20.37 -13.36 -17.65
N ALA A 574 -20.87 -12.14 -17.42
CA ALA A 574 -20.04 -10.98 -17.01
C ALA A 574 -19.28 -11.23 -15.70
N ALA A 575 -19.90 -11.94 -14.75
CA ALA A 575 -19.25 -12.35 -13.51
C ALA A 575 -18.17 -13.43 -13.70
N GLY A 576 -18.20 -14.18 -14.81
CA GLY A 576 -17.33 -15.34 -15.04
C GLY A 576 -17.80 -16.61 -14.34
N LEU A 577 -19.12 -16.76 -14.18
CA LEU A 577 -19.78 -17.92 -13.61
C LEU A 577 -20.18 -18.93 -14.70
N PRO A 578 -20.28 -20.23 -14.36
CA PRO A 578 -20.84 -21.24 -15.26
C PRO A 578 -22.27 -20.88 -15.69
N ILE A 579 -22.59 -21.14 -16.95
CA ILE A 579 -23.95 -21.02 -17.51
C ILE A 579 -24.45 -22.36 -18.06
N ASP A 580 -25.76 -22.49 -18.20
CA ASP A 580 -26.43 -23.71 -18.69
C ASP A 580 -26.65 -23.60 -20.22
N GLU A 581 -25.64 -23.95 -21.01
CA GLU A 581 -25.72 -23.91 -22.48
C GLU A 581 -26.60 -25.04 -23.07
N ASP A 582 -26.76 -26.17 -22.37
CA ASP A 582 -27.40 -27.37 -22.90
C ASP A 582 -28.82 -27.62 -22.36
N GLY A 583 -29.26 -26.83 -21.38
CA GLY A 583 -30.56 -26.94 -20.72
C GLY A 583 -30.63 -28.13 -19.76
N ASP A 584 -29.50 -28.73 -19.38
CA ASP A 584 -29.40 -29.76 -18.36
C ASP A 584 -28.85 -29.15 -17.06
N PRO A 585 -29.68 -28.99 -16.01
CA PRO A 585 -29.26 -28.40 -14.74
C PRO A 585 -28.22 -29.24 -13.97
N ASN A 586 -27.80 -30.40 -14.50
CA ASN A 586 -26.78 -31.28 -13.91
C ASN A 586 -25.42 -31.23 -14.64
N THR A 587 -25.29 -30.50 -15.75
CA THR A 587 -24.04 -30.36 -16.52
C THR A 587 -23.70 -28.91 -16.89
N PRO A 588 -23.58 -27.99 -15.93
CA PRO A 588 -23.16 -26.62 -16.22
C PRO A 588 -21.75 -26.61 -16.87
N THR A 589 -21.60 -25.89 -18.00
CA THR A 589 -20.31 -25.71 -18.70
C THR A 589 -19.57 -24.49 -18.18
N ASN A 590 -18.23 -24.46 -18.37
CA ASN A 590 -17.30 -23.47 -17.79
C ASN A 590 -17.36 -22.07 -18.46
N ILE A 591 -18.54 -21.43 -18.53
CA ILE A 591 -18.82 -20.12 -19.20
C ILE A 591 -19.28 -20.31 -20.65
N TYR A 592 -20.12 -19.39 -21.14
CA TYR A 592 -20.55 -19.36 -22.54
C TYR A 592 -19.30 -19.34 -23.42
N SER A 593 -19.21 -20.29 -24.34
CA SER A 593 -18.02 -20.49 -25.19
C SER A 593 -17.60 -19.26 -26.02
N LYS A 594 -18.42 -18.21 -26.07
CA LYS A 594 -18.17 -16.96 -26.80
C LYS A 594 -17.59 -15.82 -25.96
N HIS A 595 -17.69 -15.85 -24.63
CA HIS A 595 -17.10 -14.85 -23.75
C HIS A 595 -15.82 -15.40 -23.11
N ARG A 596 -14.73 -14.63 -23.20
CA ARG A 596 -13.44 -15.06 -22.68
C ARG A 596 -13.38 -14.86 -21.17
N PHE A 597 -12.99 -15.87 -20.40
CA PHE A 597 -12.88 -15.74 -18.93
C PHE A 597 -12.01 -14.53 -18.52
N GLU A 598 -10.99 -14.21 -19.30
CA GLU A 598 -10.13 -13.06 -19.02
C GLU A 598 -10.83 -11.70 -19.04
N LEU A 599 -12.01 -11.61 -19.65
CA LEU A 599 -12.82 -10.40 -19.79
C LEU A 599 -14.01 -10.37 -18.81
N THR A 600 -13.97 -11.22 -17.77
CA THR A 600 -15.01 -11.31 -16.73
C THR A 600 -14.52 -10.76 -15.39
N GLU A 601 -15.46 -10.44 -14.48
CA GLU A 601 -15.16 -10.02 -13.10
C GLU A 601 -14.20 -11.01 -12.40
N ASN A 602 -14.50 -12.31 -12.45
CA ASN A 602 -13.62 -13.35 -11.89
C ASN A 602 -12.28 -13.45 -12.61
N GLY A 603 -12.24 -13.12 -13.90
CA GLY A 603 -11.00 -13.03 -14.65
C GLY A 603 -10.05 -11.94 -14.14
N LEU A 604 -10.58 -10.80 -13.72
CA LEU A 604 -9.79 -9.73 -13.09
C LEU A 604 -9.43 -10.11 -11.64
N ARG A 605 -10.39 -10.63 -10.86
CA ARG A 605 -10.17 -11.08 -9.47
C ARG A 605 -9.04 -12.11 -9.37
N GLU A 606 -9.00 -13.07 -10.29
CA GLU A 606 -7.91 -14.05 -10.38
C GLU A 606 -6.53 -13.39 -10.55
N GLU A 607 -6.44 -12.30 -11.32
CA GLU A 607 -5.17 -11.58 -11.50
C GLU A 607 -4.74 -10.84 -10.25
N MET A 608 -5.70 -10.20 -9.57
CA MET A 608 -5.51 -9.43 -8.34
C MET A 608 -5.29 -10.30 -7.10
N GLY A 609 -5.47 -11.63 -7.20
CA GLY A 609 -5.45 -12.52 -6.03
C GLY A 609 -6.69 -12.36 -5.13
N ALA A 610 -7.72 -11.65 -5.60
CA ALA A 610 -8.96 -11.45 -4.87
C ALA A 610 -9.86 -12.70 -4.93
N PRO A 611 -10.70 -12.95 -3.91
CA PRO A 611 -11.69 -14.02 -3.94
C PRO A 611 -12.61 -13.92 -5.16
N HIS A 612 -12.88 -15.06 -5.79
CA HIS A 612 -13.86 -15.14 -6.87
C HIS A 612 -15.28 -14.89 -6.35
N ARG A 613 -16.09 -14.30 -7.21
CA ARG A 613 -17.53 -14.31 -7.11
C ARG A 613 -18.03 -15.70 -7.49
N ASP A 614 -18.64 -16.40 -6.52
CA ASP A 614 -19.09 -17.79 -6.69
C ASP A 614 -20.61 -17.92 -6.93
N ALA A 615 -21.35 -16.81 -6.81
CA ALA A 615 -22.79 -16.72 -7.06
C ALA A 615 -23.15 -15.38 -7.69
N TYR A 616 -24.39 -15.21 -8.14
CA TYR A 616 -24.92 -13.90 -8.55
C TYR A 616 -26.08 -13.53 -7.65
#